data_AF-A0A357WYF8-F1
#
_entry.id   AF-A0A357WYF8-F1
#
_cell.length_a   1.000
_cell.length_b   1.000
_cell.length_c   1.000
_cell.angle_alpha   90.00
_cell.angle_beta   90.00
_cell.angle_gamma   90.00
#
_symmetry.space_group_name_H-M   'P 1'
#
loop_
_entity.id
_entity.type
_entity.pdbx_description
1 polymer ?
#
loop_
_entity_poly.entity_id
_entity_poly.type
_entity_poly.pdbx_seq_one_letter_code
_entity_poly.pdbx_strand_id
1 'polypeptide(L)'
;MDVSNYDDINDLYVISDMLITDYSSVFFDYANLKKPILFYMYDLEFYKNKLRDFYIELENLPGNVVQTEQELVRKIHRVSKHFFIDERYTAFNRRFNYLDGPNTSEKVLSVIINGGDLADRCSGNSSITDVI
;
A
#
# COMPACT_ATOMS: atom_id res chain seq x y z
N MET A 1 -7.98 16.96 13.96
CA MET A 1 -8.45 15.93 14.91
C MET A 1 -7.29 14.98 15.12
N ASP A 2 -7.06 14.52 16.34
CA ASP A 2 -6.07 13.49 16.63
C ASP A 2 -6.80 12.14 16.74
N VAL A 3 -6.30 11.13 16.03
CA VAL A 3 -6.90 9.78 15.94
C VAL A 3 -5.93 8.70 16.41
N SER A 4 -4.86 9.06 17.11
CA SER A 4 -3.80 8.13 17.54
C SER A 4 -4.28 7.02 18.48
N ASN A 5 -5.42 7.21 19.16
CA ASN A 5 -6.06 6.23 20.05
C ASN A 5 -7.29 5.56 19.43
N TYR A 6 -7.49 5.69 18.11
CA TYR A 6 -8.58 5.01 17.42
C TYR A 6 -8.25 3.53 17.22
N ASP A 7 -9.19 2.65 17.54
CA ASP A 7 -8.91 1.20 17.69
C ASP A 7 -8.55 0.50 16.36
N ASP A 8 -9.23 0.83 15.26
CA ASP A 8 -9.02 0.18 13.96
C ASP A 8 -8.56 1.18 12.89
N ILE A 9 -7.29 1.05 12.50
CA ILE A 9 -6.70 1.90 11.46
C ILE A 9 -7.33 1.70 10.08
N ASN A 10 -7.97 0.54 9.81
CA ASN A 10 -8.60 0.26 8.53
C ASN A 10 -9.76 1.21 8.24
N ASP A 11 -10.55 1.57 9.26
CA ASP A 11 -11.62 2.57 9.13
C ASP A 11 -11.04 3.90 8.66
N LEU A 12 -9.90 4.31 9.24
CA LEU A 12 -9.20 5.54 8.88
C LEU A 12 -8.70 5.49 7.44
N TYR A 13 -8.20 4.34 6.97
CA TYR A 13 -7.76 4.18 5.59
C TYR A 13 -8.91 4.35 4.58
N VAL A 14 -10.06 3.76 4.87
CA VAL A 14 -11.22 3.80 3.97
C VAL A 14 -11.75 5.22 3.81
N ILE A 15 -11.78 6.02 4.88
CA ILE A 15 -12.26 7.41 4.83
C ILE A 15 -11.21 8.43 4.35
N SER A 16 -9.93 8.06 4.31
CA SER A 16 -8.85 8.96 3.89
C SER A 16 -8.71 9.00 2.37
N ASP A 17 -8.47 10.17 1.79
CA ASP A 17 -8.23 10.32 0.34
C ASP A 17 -6.77 10.03 -0.06
N MET A 18 -5.84 10.10 0.91
CA MET A 18 -4.40 9.96 0.68
C MET A 18 -3.70 9.55 1.97
N LEU A 19 -2.62 8.77 1.82
CA LEU A 19 -1.70 8.44 2.90
C LEU A 19 -0.41 9.27 2.76
N ILE A 20 0.04 9.87 3.85
CA ILE A 20 1.39 10.42 4.00
C ILE A 20 2.07 9.59 5.08
N THR A 21 3.19 8.97 4.75
CA THR A 21 3.94 8.09 5.67
C THR A 21 5.44 8.27 5.41
N ASP A 22 6.29 7.72 6.25
CA ASP A 22 7.76 7.72 6.11
C ASP A 22 8.27 6.29 5.84
N TYR A 23 8.52 5.52 6.90
CA TYR A 23 9.08 4.18 6.89
C TYR A 23 8.10 3.13 7.44
N SER A 24 6.88 3.55 7.80
CA SER A 24 5.86 2.66 8.35
C SER A 24 5.29 1.73 7.29
N SER A 25 5.13 0.44 7.61
CA SER A 25 4.59 -0.59 6.70
C SER A 25 3.11 -0.42 6.35
N VAL A 26 2.42 0.56 6.92
CA VAL A 26 1.01 0.87 6.63
C VAL A 26 0.71 1.10 5.14
N PHE A 27 1.73 1.48 4.34
CA PHE A 27 1.54 1.63 2.89
C PHE A 27 1.29 0.31 2.18
N PHE A 28 1.70 -0.84 2.71
CA PHE A 28 1.35 -2.14 2.13
C PHE A 28 -0.17 -2.33 2.14
N ASP A 29 -0.79 -2.18 3.30
CA ASP A 29 -2.24 -2.33 3.46
C ASP A 29 -3.00 -1.25 2.67
N TYR A 30 -2.56 0.01 2.79
CA TYR A 30 -3.21 1.14 2.13
C TYR A 30 -3.13 1.04 0.60
N ALA A 31 -2.08 0.44 0.06
CA ALA A 31 -1.91 0.33 -1.40
C ALA A 31 -3.03 -0.50 -2.06
N ASN A 32 -3.68 -1.40 -1.32
CA ASN A 32 -4.85 -2.14 -1.79
C ASN A 32 -6.04 -1.25 -2.13
N LEU A 33 -6.16 -0.07 -1.50
CA LEU A 33 -7.23 0.90 -1.77
C LEU A 33 -7.05 1.64 -3.09
N LYS A 34 -5.89 1.50 -3.76
CA LYS A 34 -5.58 2.21 -5.01
C LYS A 34 -5.73 3.72 -4.87
N LYS A 35 -5.28 4.26 -3.74
CA LYS A 35 -5.31 5.70 -3.39
C LYS A 35 -3.89 6.27 -3.34
N PRO A 36 -3.70 7.60 -3.50
CA PRO A 36 -2.38 8.20 -3.47
C PRO A 36 -1.62 7.97 -2.16
N ILE A 37 -0.32 7.69 -2.29
CA ILE A 37 0.64 7.54 -1.19
C ILE A 37 1.81 8.50 -1.42
N LEU A 38 2.16 9.28 -0.40
CA LEU A 38 3.35 10.14 -0.38
C LEU A 38 4.27 9.70 0.75
N PHE A 39 5.55 9.58 0.45
CA PHE A 39 6.58 9.19 1.39
C PHE A 39 7.38 10.41 1.85
N TYR A 40 7.10 10.95 3.03
CA TYR A 40 7.80 12.10 3.60
C TYR A 40 9.03 11.67 4.40
N MET A 41 10.13 11.39 3.69
CA MET A 41 11.38 10.89 4.24
C MET A 41 12.37 12.04 4.45
N TYR A 42 12.11 12.93 5.39
CA TYR A 42 12.90 14.15 5.60
C TYR A 42 14.36 13.88 6.05
N ASP A 43 14.60 12.73 6.67
CA ASP A 43 15.89 12.29 7.20
C ASP A 43 16.51 11.14 6.39
N LEU A 44 16.09 10.98 5.12
CA LEU A 44 16.50 9.86 4.27
C LEU A 44 18.00 9.64 4.21
N GLU A 45 18.78 10.71 4.08
CA GLU A 45 20.24 10.63 4.01
C GLU A 45 20.86 10.14 5.33
N PHE A 46 20.30 10.55 6.46
CA PHE A 46 20.74 10.05 7.76
C PHE A 46 20.36 8.57 7.93
N TYR A 47 19.13 8.22 7.57
CA TYR A 47 18.60 6.87 7.67
C TYR A 47 19.40 5.87 6.83
N LYS A 48 19.66 6.20 5.54
CA LYS A 48 20.46 5.37 4.61
C LYS A 48 21.86 5.09 5.14
N ASN A 49 22.53 6.12 5.68
CA ASN A 49 23.91 6.02 6.14
C ASN A 49 24.07 5.29 7.48
N LYS A 50 23.03 5.24 8.32
CA LYS A 50 23.09 4.66 9.67
C LYS A 50 22.51 3.25 9.80
N LEU A 51 21.47 2.91 9.03
CA LEU A 51 20.61 1.76 9.35
C LEU A 51 20.67 0.60 8.33
N ARG A 52 21.20 0.84 7.12
CA ARG A 52 21.42 -0.16 6.05
C ARG A 52 20.14 -0.70 5.39
N ASP A 53 20.27 -0.99 4.09
CA ASP A 53 19.36 -1.60 3.11
C ASP A 53 17.86 -1.62 3.46
N PHE A 54 17.12 -0.74 2.78
CA PHE A 54 15.66 -0.87 2.72
C PHE A 54 15.29 -2.25 2.15
N TYR A 55 14.32 -2.92 2.77
CA TYR A 55 13.73 -4.15 2.21
C TYR A 55 13.18 -3.95 0.80
N ILE A 56 12.80 -2.71 0.48
CA ILE A 56 12.29 -2.28 -0.82
C ILE A 56 13.06 -1.05 -1.26
N GLU A 57 13.66 -1.11 -2.44
CA GLU A 57 14.29 0.06 -3.05
C GLU A 57 13.24 1.17 -3.24
N LEU A 58 13.63 2.42 -3.03
CA LEU A 58 12.69 3.56 -3.04
C LEU A 58 11.98 3.71 -4.39
N GLU A 59 12.65 3.29 -5.45
CA GLU A 59 12.18 3.24 -6.83
C GLU A 59 11.00 2.26 -7.00
N ASN A 60 10.84 1.29 -6.10
CA ASN A 60 9.77 0.29 -6.12
C ASN A 60 8.58 0.64 -5.21
N LEU A 61 8.63 1.76 -4.47
CA LEU A 61 7.53 2.18 -3.60
C LEU A 61 6.32 2.69 -4.40
N PRO A 62 5.08 2.42 -3.96
CA PRO A 62 3.84 2.80 -4.66
C PRO A 62 3.49 4.29 -4.47
N GLY A 63 4.47 5.20 -4.52
CA GLY A 63 4.28 6.60 -4.17
C GLY A 63 5.49 7.49 -4.42
N ASN A 64 5.30 8.81 -4.32
CA ASN A 64 6.42 9.76 -4.49
C ASN A 64 7.16 9.91 -3.17
N VAL A 65 8.50 9.82 -3.19
CA VAL A 65 9.34 10.20 -2.05
C VAL A 65 9.61 11.70 -2.10
N VAL A 66 9.39 12.39 -0.98
CA VAL A 66 9.63 13.82 -0.80
C VAL A 66 10.42 14.03 0.49
N GLN A 67 11.36 14.97 0.49
CA GLN A 67 12.23 15.21 1.66
C GLN A 67 12.00 16.57 2.32
N THR A 68 11.25 17.47 1.65
CA THR A 68 11.00 18.83 2.15
C THR A 68 9.51 19.09 2.28
N GLU A 69 9.14 19.88 3.29
CA GLU A 69 7.75 20.29 3.51
C GLU A 69 7.19 21.05 2.30
N GLN A 70 7.99 21.93 1.69
CA GLN A 70 7.55 22.69 0.52
C GLN A 70 7.25 21.77 -0.67
N GLU A 71 8.02 20.69 -0.84
CA GLU A 71 7.73 19.69 -1.86
C GLU A 71 6.50 18.85 -1.51
N LEU A 72 6.36 18.45 -0.25
CA LEU A 72 5.20 17.71 0.24
C LEU A 72 3.90 18.46 -0.06
N VAL A 73 3.81 19.74 0.30
CA VAL A 73 2.62 20.59 0.02
C VAL A 73 2.33 20.67 -1.48
N ARG A 74 3.36 20.88 -2.32
CA ARG A 74 3.19 20.90 -3.78
C ARG A 74 2.68 19.56 -4.31
N LYS A 75 3.19 18.45 -3.78
CA LYS A 75 2.80 17.11 -4.21
C LYS A 75 1.38 16.78 -3.78
N ILE A 76 0.98 17.10 -2.56
CA ILE A 76 -0.41 16.97 -2.09
C ILE A 76 -1.36 17.63 -3.09
N HIS A 77 -1.17 18.91 -3.42
CA HIS A 77 -2.03 19.61 -4.37
C HIS A 77 -2.05 18.98 -5.77
N ARG A 78 -0.92 18.43 -6.24
CA ARG A 78 -0.82 17.78 -7.54
C ARG A 78 -1.57 16.44 -7.55
N VAL A 79 -1.33 15.57 -6.57
CA VAL A 79 -1.93 14.23 -6.54
C VAL A 79 -3.41 14.28 -6.19
N SER A 80 -3.88 15.24 -5.38
CA SER A 80 -5.31 15.43 -5.14
C SER A 80 -6.11 15.78 -6.41
N LYS A 81 -5.45 16.27 -7.47
CA LYS A 81 -6.09 16.63 -8.75
C LYS A 81 -5.79 15.66 -9.89
N HIS A 82 -4.63 15.00 -9.86
CA HIS A 82 -4.09 14.24 -10.99
C HIS A 82 -3.43 12.93 -10.55
N PHE A 83 -4.08 12.19 -9.65
CA PHE A 83 -3.62 10.86 -9.29
C PHE A 83 -4.04 9.83 -10.35
N PHE A 84 -3.10 8.94 -10.66
CA PHE A 84 -3.36 7.72 -11.43
C PHE A 84 -2.42 6.62 -10.92
N ILE A 85 -2.83 5.38 -11.11
CA ILE A 85 -2.03 4.21 -10.75
C ILE A 85 -1.02 3.97 -11.88
N ASP A 86 0.26 4.11 -11.58
CA ASP A 86 1.34 3.84 -12.53
C ASP A 86 1.78 2.37 -12.49
N GLU A 87 2.71 1.98 -13.37
CA GLU A 87 3.22 0.61 -13.41
C GLU A 87 3.96 0.23 -12.13
N ARG A 88 4.61 1.19 -11.47
CA ARG A 88 5.31 0.94 -10.21
C ARG A 88 4.33 0.60 -9.09
N TYR A 89 3.22 1.32 -8.98
CA TYR A 89 2.15 1.01 -8.05
C TYR A 89 1.54 -0.37 -8.35
N THR A 90 1.28 -0.65 -9.63
CA THR A 90 0.72 -1.94 -10.06
C THR A 90 1.67 -3.11 -9.78
N ALA A 91 2.96 -2.93 -10.07
CA ALA A 91 4.01 -3.91 -9.79
C ALA A 91 4.18 -4.13 -8.29
N PHE A 92 4.08 -3.08 -7.47
CA PHE A 92 4.11 -3.18 -6.02
C PHE A 92 2.98 -4.09 -5.50
N ASN A 93 1.72 -3.81 -5.84
CA ASN A 93 0.60 -4.62 -5.38
C ASN A 93 0.69 -6.07 -5.87
N ARG A 94 1.10 -6.29 -7.12
CA ARG A 94 1.30 -7.64 -7.66
C ARG A 94 2.44 -8.41 -6.96
N ARG A 95 3.44 -7.71 -6.44
CA ARG A 95 4.56 -8.34 -5.74
C ARG A 95 4.25 -8.62 -4.28
N PHE A 96 3.61 -7.68 -3.59
CA PHE A 96 3.50 -7.70 -2.14
C PHE A 96 2.09 -8.00 -1.63
N ASN A 97 1.05 -7.63 -2.39
CA ASN A 97 -0.35 -7.73 -1.97
C ASN A 97 -1.15 -8.73 -2.83
N TYR A 98 -0.48 -9.66 -3.50
CA TYR A 98 -1.13 -10.59 -4.44
C TYR A 98 -2.07 -11.60 -3.76
N LEU A 99 -1.93 -11.80 -2.45
CA LEU A 99 -2.82 -12.65 -1.64
C LEU A 99 -3.99 -11.86 -1.03
N ASP A 100 -3.93 -10.53 -1.09
CA ASP A 100 -5.02 -9.69 -0.62
C ASP A 100 -6.15 -9.70 -1.63
N GLY A 101 -7.36 -9.83 -1.13
CA GLY A 101 -8.53 -9.88 -1.97
C GLY A 101 -9.79 -10.17 -1.18
N PRO A 102 -10.94 -10.23 -1.87
CA PRO A 102 -12.17 -10.62 -1.22
C PRO A 102 -12.03 -12.02 -0.63
N ASN A 103 -12.64 -12.20 0.54
CA ASN A 103 -12.77 -13.47 1.24
C ASN A 103 -11.44 -14.10 1.67
N THR A 104 -10.34 -13.34 1.79
CA THR A 104 -9.05 -13.87 2.26
C THR A 104 -9.17 -14.50 3.66
N SER A 105 -9.88 -13.87 4.60
CA SER A 105 -10.13 -14.44 5.93
C SER A 105 -10.91 -15.76 5.86
N GLU A 106 -11.91 -15.85 4.97
CA GLU A 106 -12.68 -17.09 4.75
C GLU A 106 -11.80 -18.20 4.18
N LYS A 107 -10.94 -17.88 3.21
CA LYS A 107 -9.97 -18.84 2.64
C LYS A 107 -9.04 -19.38 3.72
N VAL A 108 -8.48 -18.50 4.55
CA VAL A 108 -7.61 -18.90 5.67
C VAL A 108 -8.36 -19.79 6.66
N LEU A 109 -9.59 -19.41 7.03
CA LEU A 109 -10.44 -20.20 7.92
C LEU A 109 -10.72 -21.60 7.34
N SER A 110 -10.99 -21.69 6.04
CA SER A 110 -11.26 -22.96 5.37
C SER A 110 -10.07 -23.92 5.44
N VAL A 111 -8.85 -23.40 5.40
CA VAL A 111 -7.60 -24.18 5.51
C VAL A 111 -7.42 -24.68 6.94
N ILE A 112 -7.58 -23.79 7.92
CA ILE A 112 -7.42 -24.13 9.34
C ILE A 112 -8.44 -25.17 9.79
N ILE A 113 -9.70 -25.01 9.40
CA ILE A 113 -10.79 -25.89 9.85
C ILE A 113 -10.86 -27.18 9.04
N ASN A 114 -10.74 -27.10 7.71
CA ASN A 114 -10.98 -28.26 6.83
C ASN A 114 -9.71 -28.97 6.36
N GLY A 115 -8.53 -28.51 6.77
CA GLY A 115 -7.24 -29.10 6.40
C GLY A 115 -6.90 -29.01 4.91
N GLY A 116 -7.49 -28.04 4.19
CA GLY A 116 -7.28 -27.85 2.76
C GLY A 116 -5.97 -27.12 2.45
N ASP A 117 -5.44 -27.31 1.24
CA ASP A 117 -4.21 -26.63 0.77
C ASP A 117 -4.54 -25.26 0.14
N LEU A 118 -3.73 -24.24 0.42
CA LEU A 118 -3.93 -22.87 -0.10
C LEU A 118 -3.73 -22.78 -1.62
N ALA A 119 -2.99 -23.72 -2.20
CA ALA A 119 -2.63 -23.75 -3.61
C ALA A 119 -3.80 -24.18 -4.54
N ASP A 120 -4.78 -24.92 -4.02
CA ASP A 120 -5.77 -25.64 -4.87
C ASP A 120 -6.95 -24.78 -5.35
N ARG A 121 -7.06 -23.51 -4.91
CA ARG A 121 -8.24 -22.66 -5.20
C ARG A 121 -7.93 -21.26 -5.73
N CYS A 122 -6.68 -20.98 -6.09
CA CYS A 122 -6.31 -19.75 -6.79
C CYS A 122 -6.46 -19.85 -8.32
N SER A 123 -6.80 -21.03 -8.86
CA SER A 123 -7.09 -21.30 -10.27
C SER A 123 -8.58 -21.20 -10.62
N GLY A 124 -9.32 -20.32 -9.93
CA GLY A 124 -10.69 -19.97 -10.31
C GLY A 124 -10.70 -18.95 -11.46
N ASN A 125 -10.90 -19.44 -12.68
CA ASN A 125 -11.27 -18.71 -13.92
C ASN A 125 -11.39 -17.18 -13.78
N SER A 126 -10.33 -16.45 -14.13
CA SER A 126 -10.45 -15.06 -14.58
C SER A 126 -10.49 -15.06 -16.10
N SER A 127 -11.69 -15.12 -16.66
CA SER A 127 -11.90 -14.66 -18.03
C SER A 127 -11.59 -13.17 -18.08
N ILE A 128 -10.80 -12.78 -19.08
CA ILE A 128 -10.27 -11.43 -19.35
C ILE A 128 -11.39 -10.47 -19.77
N THR A 129 -12.41 -10.21 -18.94
CA THR A 129 -13.49 -9.29 -19.33
C THR A 129 -13.92 -8.23 -18.33
N ASP A 130 -13.50 -8.27 -17.07
CA ASP A 130 -13.99 -7.26 -16.10
C ASP A 130 -12.91 -6.25 -15.73
N VAL A 131 -12.52 -5.46 -16.73
CA VAL A 131 -11.95 -4.11 -16.57
C VAL A 131 -12.64 -3.18 -17.59
N ILE A 132 -13.82 -2.69 -17.23
CA ILE A 132 -14.36 -1.39 -17.61
C ILE A 132 -15.03 -0.80 -16.37
#